data_AF-Q54QQ5-F1
#
_entry.id   AF-Q54QQ5-F1
#
_cell.length_a   1.000
_cell.length_b   1.000
_cell.length_c   1.000
_cell.angle_alpha   90.00
_cell.angle_beta   90.00
_cell.angle_gamma   90.00
#
_symmetry.space_group_name_H-M   'P 1'
#
loop_
_entity.id
_entity.type
_entity.pdbx_description
1 polymer ?
#
loop_
_entity_poly.entity_id
_entity_poly.type
_entity_poly.pdbx_seq_one_letter_code
_entity_poly.pdbx_strand_id
1 'polypeptide(L)'
;MKLFKIIFLLISIIYLIENSYANTLFKDQNNAAIEIIKHIYGGEDIINPCNYKPDPDTPPIFVCRASIESESLSELTVKSISIIVFNENPNSQIIEISNDLTIFKDVQSIDIQGVSIPSETINNLYKLESLKDAVFFKHSDFPLIDDDLILPKKIESLGFTFFGGLVGRGFFESPTLRVLEIVIPSDGYRITTDEIPFNDQLQSLKLPLTASSSNQAGVTGIHENLISNLRELIQLKLMIFNHFDGKRFENPISFPKYNSKLISLELYFQDSVAIPFQDKIVNSNDIQFFNLPSINKDIKYLTISGNGLYLDKTIGFTDLSNANDGLEIAIEGNCKFITDCIGRPCIKFPLQTKLSLFDTEVDLQKIDLSNISSLSVLGNAQPQPYPSDINVKSLEKIEIRDSSFYGNIPKSYQKIDRNALVYIE
;
A
#
# COMPACT_ATOMS: atom_id res chain seq x y z
N MET A 1 25.46 -8.76 58.95
CA MET A 1 24.32 -9.71 58.75
C MET A 1 22.94 -9.07 58.92
N LYS A 2 22.67 -8.20 59.91
CA LYS A 2 21.34 -7.55 60.09
C LYS A 2 20.92 -6.65 58.91
N LEU A 3 21.84 -5.85 58.35
CA LEU A 3 21.54 -4.96 57.22
C LEU A 3 21.14 -5.73 55.94
N PHE A 4 21.80 -6.86 55.67
CA PHE A 4 21.51 -7.70 54.49
C PHE A 4 20.09 -8.29 54.55
N LYS A 5 19.61 -8.67 55.74
CA LYS A 5 18.22 -9.13 55.94
C LYS A 5 17.20 -8.04 55.68
N ILE A 6 17.49 -6.79 56.05
CA ILE A 6 16.59 -5.65 55.81
C ILE A 6 16.52 -5.32 54.31
N ILE A 7 17.66 -5.33 53.61
CA ILE A 7 17.71 -5.12 52.16
C ILE A 7 16.95 -6.23 51.42
N PHE A 8 17.16 -7.50 51.80
CA PHE A 8 16.46 -8.64 51.19
C PHE A 8 14.94 -8.58 51.44
N LEU A 9 14.52 -8.16 52.64
CA LEU A 9 13.12 -7.94 52.97
C LEU A 9 12.51 -6.80 52.14
N LEU A 10 13.24 -5.68 51.96
CA LEU A 10 12.79 -4.57 51.12
C LEU A 10 12.70 -4.97 49.64
N ILE A 11 13.66 -5.72 49.12
CA ILE A 11 13.60 -6.27 47.76
C ILE A 11 12.40 -7.22 47.64
N SER A 12 12.15 -8.06 48.65
CA SER A 12 10.99 -8.96 48.67
C SER A 12 9.66 -8.20 48.75
N ILE A 13 9.61 -7.10 49.51
CA ILE A 13 8.42 -6.23 49.59
C ILE A 13 8.22 -5.47 48.28
N ILE A 14 9.28 -4.94 47.65
CA ILE A 14 9.17 -4.29 46.33
C ILE A 14 8.71 -5.32 45.29
N TYR A 15 9.29 -6.52 45.29
CA TYR A 15 8.90 -7.61 44.40
C TYR A 15 7.47 -8.12 44.68
N LEU A 16 7.04 -8.13 45.95
CA LEU A 16 5.66 -8.42 46.34
C LEU A 16 4.71 -7.29 45.97
N ILE A 17 5.12 -6.02 46.06
CA ILE A 17 4.31 -4.87 45.65
C ILE A 17 4.17 -4.87 44.13
N GLU A 18 5.26 -5.06 43.39
CA GLU A 18 5.25 -5.20 41.92
C GLU A 18 4.44 -6.41 41.45
N ASN A 19 4.41 -7.53 42.19
CA ASN A 19 3.58 -8.69 41.83
C ASN A 19 2.17 -8.70 42.43
N SER A 20 1.89 -7.98 43.52
CA SER A 20 0.56 -7.96 44.17
C SER A 20 -0.40 -7.01 43.49
N TYR A 21 0.10 -5.97 42.84
CA TYR A 21 -0.63 -5.33 41.75
C TYR A 21 -0.44 -6.17 40.50
N ALA A 22 -1.09 -7.33 40.46
CA ALA A 22 -1.46 -7.94 39.20
C ALA A 22 -2.37 -6.91 38.51
N ASN A 23 -1.77 -5.98 37.77
CA ASN A 23 -2.48 -4.96 37.04
C ASN A 23 -3.40 -5.72 36.08
N THR A 24 -4.70 -5.66 36.35
CA THR A 24 -5.70 -6.40 35.59
C THR A 24 -6.37 -5.41 34.66
N LEU A 25 -6.72 -5.89 33.46
CA LEU A 25 -7.64 -5.16 32.60
C LEU A 25 -8.98 -4.99 33.32
N PHE A 26 -9.74 -3.94 32.97
CA PHE A 26 -11.15 -3.87 33.31
C PHE A 26 -11.83 -5.20 32.98
N LYS A 27 -12.69 -5.69 33.88
CA LYS A 27 -13.30 -7.03 33.80
C LYS A 27 -13.85 -7.36 32.41
N ASP A 28 -14.55 -6.40 31.79
CA ASP A 28 -15.17 -6.61 30.48
C ASP A 28 -14.12 -6.70 29.35
N GLN A 29 -13.08 -5.86 29.37
CA GLN A 29 -11.95 -5.96 28.44
C GLN A 29 -11.15 -7.25 28.66
N ASN A 30 -10.94 -7.66 29.91
CA ASN A 30 -10.25 -8.90 30.25
C ASN A 30 -10.99 -10.11 29.67
N ASN A 31 -12.32 -10.16 29.86
CA ASN A 31 -13.16 -11.25 29.35
C ASN A 31 -13.15 -11.28 27.82
N ALA A 32 -13.38 -10.14 27.16
CA ALA A 32 -13.36 -10.08 25.70
C ALA A 32 -11.99 -10.45 25.11
N ALA A 33 -10.89 -10.00 25.72
CA ALA A 33 -9.56 -10.36 25.26
C ALA A 33 -9.28 -11.86 25.42
N ILE A 34 -9.66 -12.46 26.56
CA ILE A 34 -9.54 -13.91 26.76
C ILE A 34 -10.40 -14.68 25.75
N GLU A 35 -11.65 -14.26 25.52
CA GLU A 35 -12.54 -14.90 24.54
C GLU A 35 -11.94 -14.87 23.12
N ILE A 36 -11.42 -13.71 22.69
CA ILE A 36 -10.77 -13.55 21.38
C ILE A 36 -9.58 -14.52 21.27
N ILE A 37 -8.69 -14.58 22.28
CA ILE A 37 -7.52 -15.46 22.20
C ILE A 37 -7.94 -16.93 22.19
N LYS A 38 -8.87 -17.34 23.06
CA LYS A 38 -9.37 -18.72 23.10
C LYS A 38 -10.02 -19.12 21.78
N HIS A 39 -10.74 -18.20 21.15
CA HIS A 39 -11.37 -18.45 19.87
C HIS A 39 -10.36 -18.67 18.74
N ILE A 40 -9.28 -17.87 18.72
CA ILE A 40 -8.29 -17.90 17.63
C ILE A 40 -7.23 -18.99 17.83
N TYR A 41 -6.66 -19.10 19.03
CA TYR A 41 -5.48 -19.94 19.31
C TYR A 41 -5.80 -21.14 20.21
N GLY A 42 -7.02 -21.21 20.77
CA GLY A 42 -7.40 -22.25 21.73
C GLY A 42 -6.78 -22.06 23.13
N GLY A 43 -6.94 -23.09 23.97
CA GLY A 43 -6.37 -23.16 25.32
C GLY A 43 -7.31 -22.73 26.45
N GLU A 44 -7.23 -23.40 27.60
CA GLU A 44 -8.14 -23.13 28.74
C GLU A 44 -7.56 -22.10 29.73
N ASP A 45 -6.23 -22.01 29.85
CA ASP A 45 -5.53 -21.36 30.98
C ASP A 45 -4.90 -19.99 30.66
N ILE A 46 -5.62 -19.11 29.94
CA ILE A 46 -5.16 -17.73 29.73
C ILE A 46 -5.41 -16.93 31.00
N ILE A 47 -4.35 -16.75 31.80
CA ILE A 47 -4.42 -15.98 33.05
C ILE A 47 -4.35 -14.48 32.79
N ASN A 48 -3.55 -14.04 31.82
CA ASN A 48 -3.39 -12.63 31.49
C ASN A 48 -3.28 -12.41 29.97
N PRO A 49 -4.32 -11.84 29.32
CA PRO A 49 -4.29 -11.58 27.88
C PRO A 49 -3.20 -10.57 27.47
N CYS A 50 -2.77 -9.69 28.38
CA CYS A 50 -1.74 -8.68 28.10
C CYS A 50 -0.32 -9.24 27.92
N ASN A 51 -0.09 -10.47 28.41
CA ASN A 51 1.20 -11.16 28.29
C ASN A 51 1.14 -12.33 27.30
N TYR A 52 -0.04 -12.63 26.74
CA TYR A 52 -0.21 -13.75 25.85
C TYR A 52 0.46 -13.47 24.50
N LYS A 53 1.30 -14.41 24.07
CA LYS A 53 1.94 -14.42 22.77
C LYS A 53 1.61 -15.76 22.08
N PRO A 54 1.23 -15.75 20.79
CA PRO A 54 1.09 -16.98 20.01
C PRO A 54 2.39 -17.76 19.91
N ASP A 55 3.51 -17.04 19.77
CA ASP A 55 4.87 -17.59 19.68
C ASP A 55 5.84 -16.76 20.58
N PRO A 56 6.83 -17.38 21.25
CA PRO A 56 7.81 -16.67 22.07
C PRO A 56 8.47 -15.43 21.42
N ASP A 57 8.73 -15.50 20.11
CA ASP A 57 9.43 -14.49 19.31
C ASP A 57 8.49 -13.40 18.76
N THR A 58 7.18 -13.54 18.96
CA THR A 58 6.18 -12.54 18.54
C THR A 58 5.85 -11.54 19.66
N PRO A 59 5.40 -10.31 19.32
CA PRO A 59 4.85 -9.38 20.31
C PRO A 59 3.53 -9.92 20.89
N PRO A 60 3.13 -9.47 22.10
CA PRO A 60 1.83 -9.81 22.66
C PRO A 60 0.68 -9.33 21.79
N ILE A 61 -0.43 -10.08 21.76
CA ILE A 61 -1.63 -9.71 21.00
C ILE A 61 -2.22 -8.40 21.52
N PHE A 62 -2.36 -8.30 22.85
CA PHE A 62 -2.88 -7.12 23.52
C PHE A 62 -1.76 -6.42 24.27
N VAL A 63 -1.43 -5.19 23.86
CA VAL A 63 -0.49 -4.36 24.62
C VAL A 63 -1.29 -3.50 25.57
N CYS A 64 -1.16 -3.79 26.87
CA CYS A 64 -1.91 -3.11 27.92
C CYS A 64 -1.05 -2.07 28.64
N ARG A 65 -1.64 -0.93 29.02
CA ARG A 65 -0.97 0.10 29.84
C ARG A 65 -1.94 0.66 30.87
N ALA A 66 -1.38 1.18 31.97
CA ALA A 66 -2.16 1.92 32.96
C ALA A 66 -2.93 3.06 32.27
N SER A 67 -4.20 3.24 32.64
CA SER A 67 -4.95 4.40 32.16
C SER A 67 -4.38 5.69 32.77
N ILE A 68 -4.33 6.77 31.99
CA ILE A 68 -3.95 8.10 32.50
C ILE A 68 -5.10 8.67 33.35
N GLU A 69 -6.33 8.22 33.10
CA GLU A 69 -7.55 8.74 33.75
C GLU A 69 -7.91 8.01 35.05
N SER A 70 -7.37 6.81 35.30
CA SER A 70 -7.66 6.08 36.54
C SER A 70 -6.79 6.61 37.68
N GLU A 71 -7.43 7.11 38.74
CA GLU A 71 -6.75 7.47 40.00
C GLU A 71 -5.98 6.29 40.60
N SER A 72 -6.32 5.05 40.22
CA SER A 72 -5.59 3.85 40.57
C SER A 72 -4.59 3.45 39.48
N LEU A 73 -3.31 3.37 39.84
CA LEU A 73 -2.24 2.78 39.00
C LEU A 73 -2.44 1.27 38.71
N SER A 74 -3.47 0.65 39.30
CA SER A 74 -3.73 -0.80 39.22
C SER A 74 -4.56 -1.24 38.02
N GLU A 75 -5.19 -0.32 37.29
CA GLU A 75 -6.10 -0.64 36.20
C GLU A 75 -5.43 -0.47 34.84
N LEU A 76 -5.37 -1.56 34.07
CA LEU A 76 -4.87 -1.52 32.70
C LEU A 76 -6.01 -1.30 31.70
N THR A 77 -5.64 -0.69 30.59
CA THR A 77 -6.45 -0.59 29.37
C THR A 77 -5.66 -1.15 28.21
N VAL A 78 -6.37 -1.73 27.23
CA VAL A 78 -5.74 -2.14 25.97
C VAL A 78 -5.39 -0.90 25.15
N LYS A 79 -4.11 -0.78 24.76
CA LYS A 79 -3.60 0.30 23.89
C LYS A 79 -3.31 -0.17 22.46
N SER A 80 -3.03 -1.45 22.25
CA SER A 80 -2.80 -2.02 20.92
C SER A 80 -3.40 -3.41 20.84
N ILE A 81 -3.96 -3.75 19.68
CA ILE A 81 -4.42 -5.09 19.31
C ILE A 81 -3.64 -5.50 18.06
N SER A 82 -2.94 -6.64 18.11
CA SER A 82 -2.17 -7.20 17.00
C SER A 82 -2.48 -8.69 16.87
N ILE A 83 -3.39 -9.05 15.98
CA ILE A 83 -3.80 -10.42 15.72
C ILE A 83 -3.24 -10.83 14.36
N ILE A 84 -2.27 -11.73 14.35
CA ILE A 84 -1.65 -12.20 13.13
C ILE A 84 -1.79 -13.72 13.09
N VAL A 85 -2.59 -14.21 12.15
CA VAL A 85 -2.79 -15.63 11.89
C VAL A 85 -2.30 -15.93 10.49
N PHE A 86 -1.14 -16.58 10.41
CA PHE A 86 -0.67 -17.15 9.15
C PHE A 86 -1.36 -18.48 8.94
N ASN A 87 -2.27 -18.53 7.98
CA ASN A 87 -2.91 -19.78 7.62
C ASN A 87 -2.25 -20.35 6.37
N GLU A 88 -1.40 -21.36 6.55
CA GLU A 88 -0.74 -22.04 5.42
C GLU A 88 -1.73 -22.82 4.55
N ASN A 89 -2.94 -23.12 5.06
CA ASN A 89 -3.94 -23.89 4.35
C ASN A 89 -5.16 -23.02 3.98
N PRO A 90 -5.38 -22.70 2.69
CA PRO A 90 -6.55 -21.92 2.26
C PRO A 90 -7.90 -22.63 2.51
N ASN A 91 -7.91 -23.94 2.76
CA ASN A 91 -9.11 -24.72 3.06
C ASN A 91 -9.44 -24.81 4.56
N SER A 92 -8.64 -24.19 5.42
CA SER A 92 -8.93 -24.12 6.86
C SER A 92 -10.18 -23.29 7.12
N GLN A 93 -10.85 -23.57 8.24
CA GLN A 93 -12.00 -22.78 8.68
C GLN A 93 -11.58 -21.31 8.88
N ILE A 94 -12.34 -20.39 8.29
CA ILE A 94 -12.17 -18.96 8.50
C ILE A 94 -12.40 -18.71 9.99
N ILE A 95 -11.39 -18.16 10.68
CA ILE A 95 -11.53 -17.72 12.06
C ILE A 95 -12.23 -16.36 12.03
N GLU A 96 -13.37 -16.25 12.71
CA GLU A 96 -14.16 -15.02 12.78
C GLU A 96 -14.20 -14.48 14.21
N ILE A 97 -13.70 -13.26 14.40
CA ILE A 97 -13.85 -12.56 15.68
C ILE A 97 -15.24 -11.95 15.72
N SER A 98 -16.20 -12.63 16.34
CA SER A 98 -17.57 -12.11 16.49
C SER A 98 -17.69 -10.93 17.47
N ASN A 99 -16.67 -10.67 18.29
CA ASN A 99 -16.69 -9.60 19.28
C ASN A 99 -16.50 -8.22 18.63
N ASP A 100 -17.34 -7.25 19.01
CA ASP A 100 -17.10 -5.84 18.71
C ASP A 100 -15.88 -5.34 19.51
N LEU A 101 -14.87 -4.84 18.79
CA LEU A 101 -13.63 -4.31 19.38
C LEU A 101 -13.83 -2.96 20.09
N THR A 102 -15.01 -2.34 20.00
CA THR A 102 -15.32 -1.08 20.70
C THR A 102 -15.27 -1.17 22.22
N ILE A 103 -15.26 -2.38 22.77
CA ILE A 103 -15.03 -2.64 24.20
C ILE A 103 -13.64 -2.13 24.66
N PHE A 104 -12.67 -2.09 23.75
CA PHE A 104 -11.31 -1.59 23.97
C PHE A 104 -11.22 -0.09 23.68
N LYS A 105 -12.01 0.73 24.38
CA LYS A 105 -12.18 2.19 24.13
C LYS A 105 -10.88 3.00 24.00
N ASP A 106 -9.85 2.54 24.69
CA ASP A 106 -8.52 3.17 24.80
C ASP A 106 -7.52 2.73 23.74
N VAL A 107 -7.92 1.83 22.84
CA VAL A 107 -7.05 1.29 21.79
C VAL A 107 -6.59 2.42 20.86
N GLN A 108 -5.30 2.41 20.57
CA GLN A 108 -4.62 3.38 19.71
C GLN A 108 -4.20 2.75 18.38
N SER A 109 -3.96 1.43 18.36
CA SER A 109 -3.59 0.70 17.15
C SER A 109 -4.29 -0.65 17.06
N ILE A 110 -4.81 -0.97 15.88
CA ILE A 110 -5.41 -2.25 15.52
C ILE A 110 -4.69 -2.79 14.29
N ASP A 111 -4.08 -3.96 14.39
CA ASP A 111 -3.53 -4.72 13.27
C ASP A 111 -4.14 -6.12 13.27
N ILE A 112 -4.95 -6.42 12.27
CA ILE A 112 -5.69 -7.68 12.16
C ILE A 112 -5.33 -8.32 10.84
N GLN A 113 -4.63 -9.46 10.91
CA GLN A 113 -4.14 -10.21 9.77
C GLN A 113 -4.62 -11.67 9.83
N GLY A 114 -5.29 -12.13 8.76
CA GLY A 114 -5.66 -13.53 8.57
C GLY A 114 -6.92 -14.00 9.30
N VAL A 115 -7.68 -13.09 9.92
CA VAL A 115 -8.98 -13.38 10.56
C VAL A 115 -10.09 -12.50 9.98
N SER A 116 -11.33 -12.97 10.06
CA SER A 116 -12.52 -12.20 9.70
C SER A 116 -13.01 -11.37 10.88
N ILE A 117 -13.44 -10.15 10.61
CA ILE A 117 -14.20 -9.32 11.54
C ILE A 117 -15.56 -8.99 10.92
N PRO A 118 -16.63 -8.84 11.73
CA PRO A 118 -17.91 -8.32 11.28
C PRO A 118 -17.77 -6.93 10.68
N SER A 119 -18.62 -6.58 9.72
CA SER A 119 -18.74 -5.20 9.23
C SER A 119 -19.06 -4.23 10.35
N GLU A 120 -19.85 -4.65 11.35
CA GLU A 120 -20.20 -3.83 12.52
C GLU A 120 -18.97 -3.33 13.28
N THR A 121 -17.92 -4.14 13.42
CA THR A 121 -16.65 -3.73 14.04
C THR A 121 -16.03 -2.55 13.31
N ILE A 122 -16.12 -2.55 11.97
CA ILE A 122 -15.55 -1.51 11.10
C ILE A 122 -16.44 -0.28 11.12
N ASN A 123 -17.75 -0.47 10.96
CA ASN A 123 -18.75 0.60 11.00
C ASN A 123 -18.74 1.31 12.36
N ASN A 124 -18.31 0.65 13.43
CA ASN A 124 -18.20 1.22 14.77
C ASN A 124 -16.81 1.79 15.12
N LEU A 125 -15.84 1.83 14.20
CA LEU A 125 -14.50 2.37 14.51
C LEU A 125 -14.55 3.81 15.05
N TYR A 126 -15.52 4.63 14.61
CA TYR A 126 -15.69 6.00 15.12
C TYR A 126 -15.86 6.08 16.65
N LYS A 127 -16.32 5.00 17.31
CA LYS A 127 -16.47 4.94 18.77
C LYS A 127 -15.12 4.81 19.50
N LEU A 128 -14.05 4.47 18.79
CA LEU A 128 -12.70 4.35 19.33
C LEU A 128 -11.97 5.71 19.24
N GLU A 129 -12.29 6.62 20.15
CA GLU A 129 -11.81 8.02 20.13
C GLU A 129 -10.27 8.19 20.30
N SER A 130 -9.59 7.11 20.68
CA SER A 130 -8.13 7.07 20.83
C SER A 130 -7.42 6.40 19.65
N LEU A 131 -8.16 5.81 18.71
CA LEU A 131 -7.59 5.06 17.58
C LEU A 131 -6.84 5.99 16.63
N LYS A 132 -5.58 5.64 16.36
CA LYS A 132 -4.65 6.34 15.46
C LYS A 132 -4.32 5.50 14.23
N ASP A 133 -4.17 4.19 14.39
CA ASP A 133 -3.74 3.31 13.31
C ASP A 133 -4.65 2.08 13.23
N ALA A 134 -5.15 1.74 12.04
CA ALA A 134 -5.92 0.53 11.83
C ALA A 134 -5.55 -0.14 10.50
N VAL A 135 -5.16 -1.42 10.54
CA VAL A 135 -4.86 -2.23 9.36
C VAL A 135 -5.65 -3.53 9.42
N PHE A 136 -6.40 -3.80 8.36
CA PHE A 136 -7.20 -5.00 8.20
C PHE A 136 -6.72 -5.77 6.97
N PHE A 137 -5.87 -6.76 7.23
CA PHE A 137 -5.31 -7.65 6.24
C PHE A 137 -6.05 -9.00 6.27
N LYS A 138 -6.81 -9.31 5.23
CA LYS A 138 -7.46 -10.62 5.08
C LYS A 138 -7.07 -11.22 3.75
N HIS A 139 -7.13 -12.55 3.62
CA HIS A 139 -6.92 -13.27 2.37
C HIS A 139 -8.22 -13.63 1.63
N SER A 140 -9.40 -13.26 2.15
CA SER A 140 -10.71 -13.65 1.61
C SER A 140 -11.80 -12.60 1.84
N ASP A 141 -13.00 -12.85 1.30
CA ASP A 141 -14.16 -11.96 1.25
C ASP A 141 -14.29 -11.10 2.51
N PHE A 142 -14.14 -9.80 2.32
CA PHE A 142 -14.38 -8.81 3.34
C PHE A 142 -15.87 -8.49 3.37
N PRO A 143 -16.50 -8.31 4.55
CA PRO A 143 -17.91 -7.97 4.58
C PRO A 143 -18.15 -6.62 3.91
N LEU A 144 -19.33 -6.45 3.29
CA LEU A 144 -19.74 -5.16 2.76
C LEU A 144 -19.82 -4.16 3.92
N ILE A 145 -19.06 -3.07 3.80
CA ILE A 145 -19.07 -1.94 4.73
C ILE A 145 -20.17 -0.97 4.30
N ASP A 146 -20.80 -0.32 5.29
CA ASP A 146 -21.87 0.63 5.04
C ASP A 146 -21.34 1.87 4.28
N ASP A 147 -22.17 2.41 3.39
CA ASP A 147 -21.80 3.57 2.56
C ASP A 147 -21.56 4.86 3.39
N ASP A 148 -22.01 4.91 4.64
CA ASP A 148 -21.92 6.04 5.58
C ASP A 148 -20.84 5.85 6.66
N LEU A 149 -19.81 5.03 6.41
CA LEU A 149 -18.68 4.83 7.33
C LEU A 149 -18.10 6.17 7.83
N ILE A 150 -18.14 6.38 9.15
CA ILE A 150 -17.49 7.51 9.82
C ILE A 150 -16.16 7.02 10.41
N LEU A 151 -15.08 7.74 10.11
CA LEU A 151 -13.78 7.44 10.70
C LEU A 151 -13.58 8.11 12.07
N PRO A 152 -12.83 7.49 13.00
CA PRO A 152 -12.49 8.14 14.26
C PRO A 152 -11.68 9.42 14.05
N LYS A 153 -11.95 10.45 14.86
CA LYS A 153 -11.36 11.80 14.70
C LYS A 153 -9.83 11.88 14.83
N LYS A 154 -9.20 10.85 15.43
CA LYS A 154 -7.75 10.79 15.65
C LYS A 154 -7.05 9.77 14.74
N ILE A 155 -7.77 9.13 13.81
CA ILE A 155 -7.15 8.17 12.90
C ILE A 155 -6.13 8.92 12.03
N GLU A 156 -4.90 8.44 12.02
CA GLU A 156 -3.77 8.93 11.24
C GLU A 156 -3.47 7.98 10.06
N SER A 157 -3.67 6.67 10.24
CA SER A 157 -3.45 5.66 9.21
C SER A 157 -4.57 4.62 9.17
N LEU A 158 -5.08 4.32 7.98
CA LEU A 158 -6.11 3.31 7.75
C LEU A 158 -5.77 2.45 6.53
N GLY A 159 -5.75 1.13 6.70
CA GLY A 159 -5.40 0.16 5.66
C GLY A 159 -6.38 -1.00 5.55
N PHE A 160 -6.76 -1.35 4.33
CA PHE A 160 -7.54 -2.55 3.98
C PHE A 160 -6.87 -3.30 2.83
N THR A 161 -6.62 -4.60 3.00
CA THR A 161 -6.20 -5.43 1.87
C THR A 161 -7.34 -5.68 0.91
N PHE A 162 -8.50 -6.08 1.43
CA PHE A 162 -9.74 -6.27 0.66
C PHE A 162 -10.79 -5.30 1.19
N PHE A 163 -11.53 -4.65 0.31
CA PHE A 163 -12.57 -3.70 0.71
C PHE A 163 -13.79 -3.79 -0.23
N GLY A 164 -14.96 -4.07 0.35
CA GLY A 164 -16.25 -3.98 -0.33
C GLY A 164 -17.08 -2.87 0.32
N GLY A 165 -17.47 -1.86 -0.44
CA GLY A 165 -18.21 -0.70 0.06
C GLY A 165 -17.87 0.57 -0.70
N LEU A 166 -18.45 1.70 -0.27
CA LEU A 166 -18.18 3.00 -0.86
C LEU A 166 -16.98 3.69 -0.18
N VAL A 167 -15.91 3.93 -0.94
CA VAL A 167 -14.89 4.92 -0.59
C VAL A 167 -15.47 6.30 -0.87
N GLY A 168 -16.17 6.83 0.13
CA GLY A 168 -16.87 8.11 0.04
C GLY A 168 -16.39 9.14 1.03
N ARG A 169 -17.23 10.18 1.18
CA ARG A 169 -16.96 11.36 1.99
C ARG A 169 -16.39 11.03 3.38
N GLY A 170 -16.95 10.04 4.08
CA GLY A 170 -16.54 9.68 5.43
C GLY A 170 -15.06 9.28 5.58
N PHE A 171 -14.42 8.76 4.53
CA PHE A 171 -12.98 8.49 4.52
C PHE A 171 -12.14 9.77 4.56
N PHE A 172 -12.64 10.85 3.99
CA PHE A 172 -11.89 12.09 3.81
C PHE A 172 -12.27 13.17 4.84
N GLU A 173 -13.27 12.93 5.68
CA GLU A 173 -13.68 13.85 6.77
C GLU A 173 -12.80 13.79 8.02
N SER A 174 -12.00 12.73 8.19
CA SER A 174 -11.09 12.66 9.33
C SER A 174 -10.06 13.79 9.26
N PRO A 175 -9.99 14.66 10.28
CA PRO A 175 -9.10 15.81 10.28
C PRO A 175 -7.65 15.46 10.56
N THR A 176 -7.33 14.18 10.82
CA THR A 176 -5.98 13.71 11.14
C THR A 176 -5.48 12.62 10.20
N LEU A 177 -6.31 12.13 9.28
CA LEU A 177 -5.94 11.01 8.41
C LEU A 177 -4.82 11.44 7.45
N ARG A 178 -3.68 10.76 7.52
CA ARG A 178 -2.48 11.02 6.72
C ARG A 178 -2.22 9.94 5.69
N VAL A 179 -2.63 8.70 5.97
CA VAL A 179 -2.44 7.54 5.10
C VAL A 179 -3.74 6.77 4.96
N LEU A 180 -4.19 6.59 3.72
CA LEU A 180 -5.30 5.70 3.39
C LEU A 180 -4.85 4.68 2.34
N GLU A 181 -4.96 3.40 2.68
CA GLU A 181 -4.62 2.32 1.76
C GLU A 181 -5.77 1.34 1.61
N ILE A 182 -6.24 1.18 0.38
CA ILE A 182 -7.12 0.10 -0.04
C ILE A 182 -6.40 -0.60 -1.20
N VAL A 183 -6.19 -1.91 -1.10
CA VAL A 183 -5.31 -2.62 -2.05
C VAL A 183 -6.09 -3.36 -3.12
N ILE A 184 -7.09 -4.16 -2.72
CA ILE A 184 -7.86 -5.04 -3.59
C ILE A 184 -9.36 -4.71 -3.41
N PRO A 185 -10.08 -4.44 -4.51
CA PRO A 185 -11.53 -4.25 -4.44
C PRO A 185 -12.21 -5.59 -4.11
N SER A 186 -13.35 -5.55 -3.44
CA SER A 186 -14.24 -6.70 -3.23
C SER A 186 -15.63 -6.40 -3.77
N ASP A 187 -16.56 -7.36 -3.68
CA ASP A 187 -17.94 -7.14 -4.10
C ASP A 187 -18.53 -5.88 -3.44
N GLY A 188 -19.19 -5.05 -4.25
CA GLY A 188 -19.76 -3.77 -3.81
C GLY A 188 -18.78 -2.58 -3.74
N TYR A 189 -17.48 -2.79 -4.03
CA TYR A 189 -16.49 -1.71 -4.10
C TYR A 189 -16.88 -0.60 -5.07
N ARG A 190 -16.91 0.65 -4.58
CA ARG A 190 -17.16 1.86 -5.36
C ARG A 190 -16.35 3.03 -4.80
N ILE A 191 -16.06 4.02 -5.64
CA ILE A 191 -15.52 5.32 -5.23
C ILE A 191 -16.53 6.39 -5.64
N THR A 192 -16.98 7.23 -4.72
CA THR A 192 -17.68 8.46 -5.14
C THR A 192 -16.65 9.56 -5.39
N THR A 193 -16.90 10.36 -6.42
CA THR A 193 -16.11 11.56 -6.72
C THR A 193 -16.89 12.85 -6.49
N ASP A 194 -18.18 12.70 -6.18
CA ASP A 194 -19.07 13.78 -5.79
C ASP A 194 -18.89 14.04 -4.28
N GLU A 195 -18.76 15.32 -3.91
CA GLU A 195 -18.74 15.79 -2.51
C GLU A 195 -17.56 15.32 -1.63
N ILE A 196 -16.37 15.12 -2.22
CA ILE A 196 -15.16 14.89 -1.41
C ILE A 196 -14.83 16.17 -0.62
N PRO A 197 -14.81 16.14 0.72
CA PRO A 197 -14.43 17.29 1.53
C PRO A 197 -12.96 17.63 1.33
N PHE A 198 -12.60 18.87 1.63
CA PHE A 198 -11.21 19.27 1.70
C PHE A 198 -10.50 18.50 2.83
N ASN A 199 -9.35 17.90 2.52
CA ASN A 199 -8.48 17.26 3.51
C ASN A 199 -7.03 17.73 3.29
N ASP A 200 -6.49 18.46 4.26
CA ASP A 200 -5.11 18.97 4.26
C ASP A 200 -4.14 18.09 5.05
N GLN A 201 -4.56 16.92 5.52
CA GLN A 201 -3.67 16.00 6.23
C GLN A 201 -3.29 14.78 5.41
N LEU A 202 -4.13 14.36 4.47
CA LEU A 202 -3.90 13.16 3.67
C LEU A 202 -2.67 13.33 2.76
N GLN A 203 -1.61 12.58 3.06
CA GLN A 203 -0.31 12.62 2.39
C GLN A 203 -0.07 11.43 1.48
N SER A 204 -0.62 10.27 1.81
CA SER A 204 -0.52 9.04 1.01
C SER A 204 -1.90 8.44 0.76
N LEU A 205 -2.19 8.15 -0.51
CA LEU A 205 -3.42 7.50 -0.94
C LEU A 205 -3.08 6.32 -1.84
N LYS A 206 -3.49 5.11 -1.43
CA LYS A 206 -3.47 3.91 -2.25
C LYS A 206 -4.89 3.42 -2.47
N LEU A 207 -5.32 3.31 -3.72
CA LEU A 207 -6.68 2.89 -4.07
C LEU A 207 -6.69 1.89 -5.23
N PRO A 208 -7.64 0.93 -5.24
CA PRO A 208 -7.92 0.18 -6.42
C PRO A 208 -8.83 0.95 -7.38
N LEU A 209 -8.55 0.86 -8.67
CA LEU A 209 -9.39 1.37 -9.75
C LEU A 209 -9.95 0.19 -10.54
N THR A 210 -11.26 0.17 -10.72
CA THR A 210 -11.97 -0.84 -11.52
C THR A 210 -12.83 -0.14 -12.57
N ALA A 211 -13.24 -0.87 -13.60
CA ALA A 211 -14.16 -0.34 -14.61
C ALA A 211 -15.50 0.14 -14.02
N SER A 212 -15.89 -0.41 -12.88
CA SER A 212 -17.12 -0.11 -12.14
C SER A 212 -16.93 0.87 -10.97
N SER A 213 -15.70 1.33 -10.70
CA SER A 213 -15.44 2.15 -9.51
C SER A 213 -16.11 3.51 -9.56
N SER A 214 -16.46 4.01 -10.76
CA SER A 214 -17.20 5.26 -10.93
C SER A 214 -18.70 5.00 -11.11
N ASN A 215 -19.52 5.68 -10.31
CA ASN A 215 -20.98 5.70 -10.51
C ASN A 215 -21.42 6.50 -11.76
N GLN A 216 -20.50 7.25 -12.39
CA GLN A 216 -20.80 8.11 -13.53
C GLN A 216 -20.41 7.42 -14.85
N ALA A 217 -21.41 7.23 -15.73
CA ALA A 217 -21.19 6.69 -17.07
C ALA A 217 -20.15 7.52 -17.83
N GLY A 218 -19.09 6.85 -18.31
CA GLY A 218 -18.03 7.47 -19.12
C GLY A 218 -16.84 8.04 -18.34
N VAL A 219 -16.88 8.10 -17.01
CA VAL A 219 -15.71 8.51 -16.20
C VAL A 219 -14.88 7.28 -15.86
N THR A 220 -13.84 7.04 -16.65
CA THR A 220 -12.84 6.00 -16.42
C THR A 220 -11.61 6.64 -15.75
N GLY A 221 -11.49 6.51 -14.43
CA GLY A 221 -10.31 6.97 -13.70
C GLY A 221 -10.60 7.77 -12.44
N ILE A 222 -9.58 8.50 -11.99
CA ILE A 222 -9.70 9.41 -10.86
C ILE A 222 -10.25 10.74 -11.34
N HIS A 223 -11.36 11.17 -10.78
CA HIS A 223 -11.93 12.47 -11.10
C HIS A 223 -11.06 13.61 -10.53
N GLU A 224 -10.99 14.74 -11.25
CA GLU A 224 -10.21 15.92 -10.85
C GLU A 224 -10.57 16.43 -9.46
N ASN A 225 -11.86 16.40 -9.10
CA ASN A 225 -12.35 16.81 -7.79
C ASN A 225 -11.69 16.05 -6.63
N LEU A 226 -11.50 14.73 -6.74
CA LEU A 226 -10.90 13.92 -5.68
C LEU A 226 -9.49 14.45 -5.38
N ILE A 227 -8.65 14.59 -6.39
CA ILE A 227 -7.26 15.04 -6.21
C ILE A 227 -7.18 16.52 -5.83
N SER A 228 -8.01 17.37 -6.42
CA SER A 228 -7.96 18.82 -6.17
C SER A 228 -8.25 19.20 -4.71
N ASN A 229 -9.00 18.37 -4.00
CA ASN A 229 -9.34 18.56 -2.58
C ASN A 229 -8.31 17.95 -1.62
N LEU A 230 -7.30 17.24 -2.12
CA LEU A 230 -6.23 16.59 -1.36
C LEU A 230 -4.89 17.32 -1.60
N ARG A 231 -4.80 18.59 -1.20
CA ARG A 231 -3.67 19.48 -1.58
C ARG A 231 -2.32 19.04 -1.00
N GLU A 232 -2.34 18.38 0.15
CA GLU A 232 -1.14 17.87 0.83
C GLU A 232 -0.78 16.44 0.41
N LEU A 233 -1.46 15.88 -0.60
CA LEU A 233 -1.15 14.57 -1.14
C LEU A 233 0.23 14.57 -1.81
N ILE A 234 1.14 13.77 -1.26
CA ILE A 234 2.54 13.62 -1.70
C ILE A 234 2.72 12.34 -2.50
N GLN A 235 1.97 11.28 -2.18
CA GLN A 235 2.06 9.97 -2.81
C GLN A 235 0.69 9.45 -3.23
N LEU A 236 0.57 9.03 -4.49
CA LEU A 236 -0.60 8.38 -5.04
C LEU A 236 -0.22 7.04 -5.64
N LYS A 237 -0.82 5.96 -5.13
CA LYS A 237 -0.63 4.59 -5.62
C LYS A 237 -1.94 4.04 -6.14
N LEU A 238 -1.95 3.50 -7.36
CA LEU A 238 -3.18 3.02 -7.98
C LEU A 238 -3.02 1.58 -8.40
N MET A 239 -3.89 0.74 -7.85
CA MET A 239 -4.00 -0.67 -8.20
C MET A 239 -5.09 -0.79 -9.26
N ILE A 240 -4.72 -0.88 -10.53
CA ILE A 240 -5.63 -0.85 -11.67
C ILE A 240 -6.01 -2.28 -12.02
N PHE A 241 -7.30 -2.63 -11.89
CA PHE A 241 -7.81 -3.98 -12.14
C PHE A 241 -8.61 -4.03 -13.45
N ASN A 242 -8.17 -4.87 -14.40
CA ASN A 242 -8.83 -4.97 -15.69
C ASN A 242 -10.22 -5.64 -15.66
N HIS A 243 -10.45 -6.61 -14.74
CA HIS A 243 -11.62 -7.51 -14.80
C HIS A 243 -12.18 -7.98 -13.45
N PHE A 244 -12.00 -7.24 -12.36
CA PHE A 244 -12.43 -7.73 -11.04
C PHE A 244 -13.91 -8.18 -11.00
N ASP A 245 -14.81 -7.49 -11.71
CA ASP A 245 -16.25 -7.79 -11.82
C ASP A 245 -16.68 -8.35 -13.20
N GLY A 246 -15.72 -8.75 -14.03
CA GLY A 246 -15.94 -9.18 -15.41
C GLY A 246 -16.25 -8.06 -16.41
N LYS A 247 -16.31 -6.79 -15.98
CA LYS A 247 -16.39 -5.64 -16.90
C LYS A 247 -15.00 -5.21 -17.36
N ARG A 248 -14.97 -4.29 -18.32
CA ARG A 248 -13.77 -3.70 -18.92
C ARG A 248 -13.88 -2.20 -18.86
N PHE A 249 -12.76 -1.49 -18.78
CA PHE A 249 -12.80 -0.07 -19.08
C PHE A 249 -13.03 0.08 -20.60
N GLU A 250 -14.13 0.74 -20.96
CA GLU A 250 -14.47 1.00 -22.36
C GLU A 250 -13.72 2.21 -22.94
N ASN A 251 -13.27 3.10 -22.06
CA ASN A 251 -12.55 4.33 -22.40
C ASN A 251 -11.15 4.34 -21.75
N PRO A 252 -10.19 5.09 -22.33
CA PRO A 252 -8.89 5.30 -21.70
C PRO A 252 -9.03 5.89 -20.29
N ILE A 253 -8.16 5.50 -19.37
CA ILE A 253 -8.12 6.13 -18.05
C ILE A 253 -7.49 7.52 -18.21
N SER A 254 -8.23 8.56 -17.82
CA SER A 254 -7.71 9.93 -17.79
C SER A 254 -7.25 10.30 -16.39
N PHE A 255 -6.11 10.97 -16.30
CA PHE A 255 -5.62 11.56 -15.06
C PHE A 255 -5.84 13.06 -15.03
N PRO A 256 -6.33 13.61 -13.90
CA PRO A 256 -6.47 15.05 -13.77
C PRO A 256 -5.10 15.71 -13.62
N LYS A 257 -5.08 17.04 -13.79
CA LYS A 257 -3.91 17.83 -13.38
C LYS A 257 -3.82 17.82 -11.85
N TYR A 258 -2.65 17.51 -11.33
CA TYR A 258 -2.41 17.52 -9.89
C TYR A 258 -2.15 18.95 -9.42
N ASN A 259 -3.06 19.52 -8.63
CA ASN A 259 -2.84 20.78 -7.89
C ASN A 259 -2.21 20.55 -6.51
N SER A 260 -1.82 19.31 -6.21
CA SER A 260 -1.23 18.91 -4.93
C SER A 260 0.30 18.93 -4.98
N LYS A 261 0.94 18.77 -3.81
CA LYS A 261 2.38 18.51 -3.67
C LYS A 261 2.76 17.08 -4.12
N LEU A 262 2.12 16.54 -5.15
CA LEU A 262 2.37 15.15 -5.55
C LEU A 262 3.81 15.01 -6.03
N ILE A 263 4.59 14.21 -5.29
CA ILE A 263 6.00 13.92 -5.57
C ILE A 263 6.14 12.49 -6.12
N SER A 264 5.24 11.58 -5.77
CA SER A 264 5.28 10.17 -6.18
C SER A 264 3.96 9.71 -6.78
N LEU A 265 4.03 9.11 -7.97
CA LEU A 265 2.91 8.43 -8.64
C LEU A 265 3.31 6.98 -8.95
N GLU A 266 2.53 6.03 -8.44
CA GLU A 266 2.76 4.60 -8.66
C GLU A 266 1.51 3.97 -9.30
N LEU A 267 1.69 3.32 -10.44
CA LEU A 267 0.63 2.69 -11.22
C LEU A 267 0.91 1.18 -11.30
N TYR A 268 0.04 0.38 -10.70
CA TYR A 268 0.14 -1.07 -10.66
C TYR A 268 -1.00 -1.69 -11.48
N PHE A 269 -0.68 -2.25 -12.63
CA PHE A 269 -1.65 -2.88 -13.53
C PHE A 269 -1.77 -4.37 -13.19
N GLN A 270 -2.88 -4.73 -12.54
CA GLN A 270 -3.19 -6.11 -12.20
C GLN A 270 -3.97 -6.76 -13.35
N ASP A 271 -3.31 -7.70 -14.03
CA ASP A 271 -3.88 -8.50 -15.12
C ASP A 271 -4.97 -9.44 -14.58
N SER A 272 -4.60 -10.23 -13.58
CA SER A 272 -5.50 -11.16 -12.90
C SER A 272 -5.21 -11.13 -11.41
N VAL A 273 -6.23 -10.91 -10.59
CA VAL A 273 -6.20 -11.57 -9.28
C VAL A 273 -6.62 -12.99 -9.61
N ALA A 274 -5.75 -13.97 -9.36
CA ALA A 274 -6.28 -15.30 -9.07
C ALA A 274 -7.09 -15.11 -7.78
N ILE A 275 -8.34 -14.67 -7.89
CA ILE A 275 -9.24 -14.65 -6.76
C ILE A 275 -9.36 -16.13 -6.40
N PRO A 276 -8.94 -16.56 -5.20
CA PRO A 276 -9.01 -17.98 -4.85
C PRO A 276 -10.44 -18.56 -4.88
N PHE A 277 -11.46 -17.73 -5.14
CA PHE A 277 -12.87 -18.05 -5.04
C PHE A 277 -13.65 -18.00 -6.37
N GLN A 278 -12.99 -17.76 -7.50
CA GLN A 278 -13.62 -18.01 -8.80
C GLN A 278 -12.67 -18.84 -9.67
N ASP A 279 -13.11 -20.03 -10.07
CA ASP A 279 -12.46 -20.91 -11.07
C ASP A 279 -12.35 -20.27 -12.48
N LYS A 280 -12.51 -18.95 -12.58
CA LYS A 280 -12.35 -18.17 -13.79
C LYS A 280 -11.04 -17.39 -13.71
N ILE A 281 -9.95 -18.07 -14.05
CA ILE A 281 -8.77 -17.37 -14.58
C ILE A 281 -9.19 -16.83 -15.95
N VAL A 282 -9.66 -15.58 -15.99
CA VAL A 282 -9.84 -14.88 -17.25
C VAL A 282 -8.46 -14.43 -17.69
N ASN A 283 -7.89 -15.05 -18.73
CA ASN A 283 -6.66 -14.59 -19.34
C ASN A 283 -6.90 -13.22 -19.99
N SER A 284 -6.48 -12.12 -19.35
CA SER A 284 -6.59 -10.77 -19.92
C SER A 284 -5.40 -10.43 -20.80
N ASN A 285 -5.46 -10.88 -22.03
CA ASN A 285 -4.72 -10.21 -23.09
C ASN A 285 -5.45 -8.99 -23.66
N ASP A 286 -6.57 -8.57 -23.04
CA ASP A 286 -7.40 -7.49 -23.56
C ASP A 286 -7.14 -6.17 -22.83
N ILE A 287 -6.82 -5.16 -23.64
CA ILE A 287 -5.90 -4.06 -23.38
C ILE A 287 -6.65 -2.78 -23.06
N GLN A 288 -6.13 -1.95 -22.14
CA GLN A 288 -6.61 -0.59 -21.95
C GLN A 288 -5.58 0.46 -22.36
N PHE A 289 -6.11 1.52 -22.94
CA PHE A 289 -5.36 2.70 -23.35
C PHE A 289 -5.14 3.58 -22.13
N PHE A 290 -3.88 3.88 -21.84
CA PHE A 290 -3.53 4.78 -20.77
C PHE A 290 -2.66 5.87 -21.37
N ASN A 291 -3.18 7.09 -21.39
CA ASN A 291 -2.33 8.25 -21.58
C ASN A 291 -1.73 8.56 -20.21
N LEU A 292 -0.42 8.37 -20.07
CA LEU A 292 0.28 8.85 -18.88
C LEU A 292 -0.08 10.33 -18.68
N PRO A 293 -0.34 10.76 -17.43
CA PRO A 293 -0.72 12.13 -17.15
C PRO A 293 0.29 13.10 -17.78
N SER A 294 -0.17 14.29 -18.15
CA SER A 294 0.73 15.44 -18.13
C SER A 294 1.19 15.61 -16.68
N ILE A 295 2.33 15.02 -16.37
CA ILE A 295 2.89 15.03 -15.03
C ILE A 295 3.22 16.47 -14.64
N ASN A 296 2.78 16.88 -13.44
CA ASN A 296 3.16 18.19 -12.89
C ASN A 296 4.69 18.21 -12.67
N LYS A 297 5.29 19.40 -12.75
CA LYS A 297 6.70 19.68 -12.47
C LYS A 297 7.17 19.21 -11.09
N ASP A 298 6.27 18.92 -10.16
CA ASP A 298 6.62 18.54 -8.79
C ASP A 298 6.86 17.03 -8.61
N ILE A 299 6.42 16.18 -9.56
CA ILE A 299 6.64 14.73 -9.47
C ILE A 299 8.13 14.42 -9.66
N LYS A 300 8.67 13.63 -8.72
CA LYS A 300 10.05 13.14 -8.72
C LYS A 300 10.14 11.63 -8.92
N TYR A 301 9.07 10.88 -8.65
CA TYR A 301 9.03 9.43 -8.77
C TYR A 301 7.80 8.99 -9.56
N LEU A 302 8.04 8.20 -10.60
CA LEU A 302 7.01 7.53 -11.39
C LEU A 302 7.32 6.04 -11.43
N THR A 303 6.43 5.23 -10.84
CA THR A 303 6.52 3.76 -10.93
C THR A 303 5.37 3.23 -11.76
N ILE A 304 5.68 2.31 -12.67
CA ILE A 304 4.72 1.64 -13.54
C ILE A 304 5.03 0.14 -13.47
N SER A 305 4.15 -0.65 -12.89
CA SER A 305 4.37 -2.10 -12.74
C SER A 305 3.18 -2.90 -13.27
N GLY A 306 3.43 -4.11 -13.78
CA GLY A 306 2.39 -5.07 -14.16
C GLY A 306 2.02 -5.04 -15.65
N ASN A 307 0.86 -5.61 -16.00
CA ASN A 307 0.42 -5.78 -17.39
C ASN A 307 -0.85 -4.97 -17.68
N GLY A 308 -0.86 -4.22 -18.78
CA GLY A 308 -2.07 -3.53 -19.24
C GLY A 308 -1.87 -2.10 -19.73
N LEU A 309 -0.68 -1.52 -19.52
CA LEU A 309 -0.32 -0.21 -20.08
C LEU A 309 0.02 -0.34 -21.57
N TYR A 310 -0.70 0.42 -22.41
CA TYR A 310 -0.39 0.60 -23.83
C TYR A 310 -0.48 2.08 -24.21
N LEU A 311 0.42 2.50 -25.09
CA LEU A 311 0.41 3.84 -25.67
C LEU A 311 -0.63 3.93 -26.77
N ASP A 312 -1.45 4.98 -26.76
CA ASP A 312 -2.28 5.30 -27.92
C ASP A 312 -1.39 5.59 -29.14
N LYS A 313 -1.47 4.70 -30.13
CA LYS A 313 -0.73 4.79 -31.40
C LYS A 313 -1.00 6.10 -32.16
N THR A 314 -2.14 6.75 -31.91
CA THR A 314 -2.50 8.04 -32.54
C THR A 314 -1.74 9.22 -31.95
N ILE A 315 -1.29 9.12 -30.69
CA ILE A 315 -0.50 10.18 -30.00
C ILE A 315 0.98 10.06 -30.37
N GLY A 316 1.43 8.83 -30.66
CA GLY A 316 2.77 8.54 -31.19
C GLY A 316 3.88 8.46 -30.16
N PHE A 317 3.80 9.19 -29.04
CA PHE A 317 4.77 9.12 -27.93
C PHE A 317 4.18 9.63 -26.61
N THR A 318 4.80 9.24 -25.48
CA THR A 318 4.54 9.86 -24.16
C THR A 318 5.48 11.05 -23.96
N ASP A 319 4.94 12.25 -23.70
CA ASP A 319 5.75 13.42 -23.36
C ASP A 319 5.86 13.65 -21.85
N LEU A 320 7.01 13.31 -21.26
CA LEU A 320 7.34 13.62 -19.86
C LEU A 320 8.28 14.82 -19.73
N SER A 321 8.59 15.54 -20.82
CA SER A 321 9.58 16.64 -20.81
C SER A 321 9.16 17.86 -19.98
N ASN A 322 7.89 17.93 -19.58
CA ASN A 322 7.38 18.97 -18.66
C ASN A 322 7.48 18.59 -17.18
N ALA A 323 7.87 17.35 -16.85
CA ALA A 323 8.14 16.94 -15.47
C ALA A 323 9.44 17.55 -14.93
N ASN A 324 9.75 17.31 -13.65
CA ASN A 324 10.98 17.83 -13.06
C ASN A 324 12.24 17.26 -13.75
N ASP A 325 13.30 18.04 -13.80
CA ASP A 325 14.63 17.50 -14.06
C ASP A 325 15.01 16.53 -12.92
N GLY A 326 15.66 15.43 -13.26
CA GLY A 326 16.01 14.40 -12.28
C GLY A 326 14.86 13.44 -11.92
N LEU A 327 13.76 13.43 -12.70
CA LEU A 327 12.67 12.46 -12.55
C LEU A 327 13.21 11.02 -12.52
N GLU A 328 12.81 10.25 -11.52
CA GLU A 328 13.09 8.83 -11.39
C GLU A 328 11.89 8.02 -11.88
N ILE A 329 12.15 7.15 -12.87
CA ILE A 329 11.14 6.33 -13.52
C ILE A 329 11.53 4.87 -13.33
N ALA A 330 10.67 4.10 -12.68
CA ALA A 330 10.80 2.65 -12.55
C ALA A 330 9.68 1.98 -13.35
N ILE A 331 10.04 1.03 -14.21
CA ILE A 331 9.08 0.24 -14.97
C ILE A 331 9.38 -1.24 -14.77
N GLU A 332 8.37 -2.01 -14.36
CA GLU A 332 8.52 -3.41 -13.98
C GLU A 332 7.49 -4.29 -14.69
N GLY A 333 7.93 -5.44 -15.20
CA GLY A 333 7.10 -6.41 -15.89
C GLY A 333 6.83 -6.03 -17.35
N ASN A 334 5.57 -6.11 -17.80
CA ASN A 334 5.29 -6.07 -19.23
C ASN A 334 5.23 -4.64 -19.81
N CYS A 335 6.36 -4.20 -20.36
CA CYS A 335 6.53 -2.92 -21.04
C CYS A 335 5.94 -2.82 -22.47
N LYS A 336 4.81 -3.47 -22.74
CA LYS A 336 4.19 -3.48 -24.07
C LYS A 336 3.98 -2.08 -24.68
N PHE A 337 3.70 -1.07 -23.86
CA PHE A 337 3.60 0.31 -24.34
C PHE A 337 4.88 0.87 -24.98
N ILE A 338 6.06 0.38 -24.59
CA ILE A 338 7.33 0.75 -25.22
C ILE A 338 7.57 -0.11 -26.46
N THR A 339 7.27 -1.40 -26.41
CA THR A 339 7.53 -2.30 -27.56
C THR A 339 6.58 -2.03 -28.73
N ASP A 340 5.31 -1.71 -28.48
CA ASP A 340 4.29 -1.46 -29.51
C ASP A 340 4.32 -0.05 -30.11
N CYS A 341 5.16 0.81 -29.56
CA CYS A 341 5.39 2.15 -30.05
C CYS A 341 5.89 2.15 -31.51
N ILE A 342 5.27 3.02 -32.33
CA ILE A 342 5.47 3.06 -33.79
C ILE A 342 6.68 3.93 -34.19
N GLY A 343 7.16 4.83 -33.33
CA GLY A 343 8.25 5.75 -33.65
C GLY A 343 9.11 6.18 -32.46
N ARG A 344 10.35 6.60 -32.71
CA ARG A 344 11.24 7.15 -31.69
C ARG A 344 11.03 8.68 -31.57
N PRO A 345 11.01 9.26 -30.36
CA PRO A 345 11.06 8.59 -29.05
C PRO A 345 9.71 7.99 -28.66
N CYS A 346 9.70 6.84 -27.98
CA CYS A 346 8.48 6.33 -27.36
C CYS A 346 8.11 7.08 -26.09
N ILE A 347 9.12 7.50 -25.33
CA ILE A 347 9.00 8.38 -24.18
C ILE A 347 9.99 9.52 -24.36
N LYS A 348 9.53 10.76 -24.26
CA LYS A 348 10.40 11.92 -24.21
C LYS A 348 10.65 12.28 -22.74
N PHE A 349 11.88 12.08 -22.30
CA PHE A 349 12.27 12.32 -20.90
C PHE A 349 12.68 13.76 -20.63
N PRO A 350 12.45 14.29 -19.41
CA PRO A 350 13.07 15.53 -18.94
C PRO A 350 14.59 15.33 -18.74
N LEU A 351 15.33 16.42 -18.48
CA LEU A 351 16.77 16.31 -18.30
C LEU A 351 17.13 15.49 -17.06
N GLN A 352 18.28 14.85 -17.10
CA GLN A 352 18.87 14.11 -15.98
C GLN A 352 17.97 12.99 -15.42
N THR A 353 17.10 12.42 -16.25
CA THR A 353 16.17 11.35 -15.82
C THR A 353 16.93 10.11 -15.36
N LYS A 354 16.44 9.47 -14.29
CA LYS A 354 16.91 8.16 -13.83
C LYS A 354 15.89 7.11 -14.27
N LEU A 355 16.31 6.15 -15.08
CA LEU A 355 15.45 5.12 -15.64
C LEU A 355 15.86 3.74 -15.11
N SER A 356 14.91 3.03 -14.51
CA SER A 356 15.07 1.66 -14.05
C SER A 356 14.04 0.76 -14.73
N LEU A 357 14.50 -0.32 -15.34
CA LEU A 357 13.68 -1.33 -16.00
C LEU A 357 13.93 -2.70 -15.35
N PHE A 358 12.87 -3.37 -14.89
CA PHE A 358 12.94 -4.65 -14.18
C PHE A 358 12.04 -5.71 -14.83
N ASP A 359 12.59 -6.86 -15.20
CA ASP A 359 11.86 -8.00 -15.78
C ASP A 359 11.01 -7.62 -17.01
N THR A 360 11.58 -6.79 -17.89
CA THR A 360 10.90 -6.22 -19.06
C THR A 360 11.47 -6.75 -20.38
N GLU A 361 10.65 -7.07 -21.37
CA GLU A 361 11.13 -7.35 -22.74
C GLU A 361 11.06 -6.08 -23.60
N VAL A 362 12.14 -5.27 -23.65
CA VAL A 362 12.12 -3.97 -24.37
C VAL A 362 13.34 -3.79 -25.24
N ASP A 363 13.15 -3.37 -26.50
CA ASP A 363 14.22 -2.83 -27.34
C ASP A 363 14.54 -1.39 -26.94
N LEU A 364 15.68 -1.19 -26.29
CA LEU A 364 16.16 0.12 -25.85
C LEU A 364 16.46 1.06 -27.02
N GLN A 365 16.64 0.57 -28.25
CA GLN A 365 16.83 1.45 -29.41
C GLN A 365 15.59 2.32 -29.72
N LYS A 366 14.41 1.90 -29.24
CA LYS A 366 13.16 2.66 -29.34
C LYS A 366 13.04 3.79 -28.30
N ILE A 367 13.90 3.77 -27.28
CA ILE A 367 13.93 4.75 -26.21
C ILE A 367 15.01 5.79 -26.54
N ASP A 368 14.69 7.08 -26.40
CA ASP A 368 15.72 8.12 -26.49
C ASP A 368 16.42 8.30 -25.15
N LEU A 369 17.63 7.74 -25.03
CA LEU A 369 18.39 7.73 -23.78
C LEU A 369 19.31 8.95 -23.61
N SER A 370 19.19 9.96 -24.48
CA SER A 370 20.08 11.13 -24.49
C SER A 370 20.01 12.01 -23.23
N ASN A 371 18.84 12.04 -22.56
CA ASN A 371 18.59 12.80 -21.33
C ASN A 371 18.76 11.98 -20.04
N ILE A 372 19.21 10.73 -20.14
CA ILE A 372 19.33 9.83 -18.99
C ILE A 372 20.63 10.12 -18.21
N SER A 373 20.51 10.30 -16.90
CA SER A 373 21.63 10.40 -15.95
C SER A 373 21.92 9.08 -15.24
N SER A 374 20.93 8.20 -15.08
CA SER A 374 21.11 6.87 -14.51
C SER A 374 20.26 5.85 -15.26
N LEU A 375 20.87 4.72 -15.63
CA LEU A 375 20.18 3.62 -16.30
C LEU A 375 20.39 2.32 -15.51
N SER A 376 19.31 1.67 -15.09
CA SER A 376 19.31 0.32 -14.55
C SER A 376 18.43 -0.58 -15.42
N VAL A 377 18.95 -1.71 -15.89
CA VAL A 377 18.23 -2.70 -16.70
C VAL A 377 18.50 -4.07 -16.10
N LEU A 378 17.49 -4.68 -15.52
CA LEU A 378 17.57 -5.95 -14.82
C LEU A 378 16.54 -6.91 -15.43
N GLY A 379 16.97 -8.10 -15.85
CA GLY A 379 16.04 -9.11 -16.38
C GLY A 379 15.47 -8.82 -17.78
N ASN A 380 16.15 -8.02 -18.63
CA ASN A 380 15.65 -7.75 -19.98
C ASN A 380 16.02 -8.88 -20.97
N ALA A 381 15.06 -9.76 -21.24
CA ALA A 381 15.27 -10.93 -22.10
C ALA A 381 15.35 -10.60 -23.61
N GLN A 382 14.99 -9.39 -24.05
CA GLN A 382 14.99 -9.02 -25.47
C GLN A 382 16.43 -8.91 -26.00
N PRO A 383 16.87 -9.78 -26.95
CA PRO A 383 18.21 -9.69 -27.50
C PRO A 383 18.42 -8.38 -28.26
N GLN A 384 19.45 -7.61 -27.88
CA GLN A 384 19.75 -6.32 -28.49
C GLN A 384 21.21 -5.90 -28.30
N PRO A 385 21.78 -5.03 -29.13
CA PRO A 385 23.09 -4.46 -28.83
C PRO A 385 23.00 -3.48 -27.67
N TYR A 386 24.12 -3.23 -26.99
CA TYR A 386 24.18 -2.15 -25.99
C TYR A 386 23.75 -0.80 -26.59
N PRO A 387 22.98 0.02 -25.85
CA PRO A 387 22.57 1.33 -26.33
C PRO A 387 23.80 2.21 -26.60
N SER A 388 23.73 3.04 -27.64
CA SER A 388 24.88 3.84 -28.12
C SER A 388 24.62 5.35 -28.11
N ASP A 389 23.38 5.75 -27.89
CA ASP A 389 22.87 7.12 -27.84
C ASP A 389 22.83 7.71 -26.42
N ILE A 390 23.26 6.96 -25.42
CA ILE A 390 23.43 7.47 -24.05
C ILE A 390 24.51 8.56 -24.04
N ASN A 391 24.19 9.71 -23.45
CA ASN A 391 25.19 10.73 -23.17
C ASN A 391 26.08 10.32 -21.99
N VAL A 392 27.17 9.59 -22.29
CA VAL A 392 28.11 9.11 -21.28
C VAL A 392 28.78 10.20 -20.43
N LYS A 393 28.69 11.48 -20.82
CA LYS A 393 29.21 12.59 -20.00
C LYS A 393 28.27 12.99 -18.86
N SER A 394 26.97 12.80 -19.02
CA SER A 394 25.96 13.10 -18.00
C SER A 394 25.56 11.87 -17.19
N LEU A 395 26.09 10.69 -17.54
CA LEU A 395 25.73 9.43 -16.90
C LEU A 395 26.47 9.27 -15.56
N GLU A 396 25.72 9.24 -14.48
CA GLU A 396 26.15 9.05 -13.10
C GLU A 396 26.16 7.58 -12.67
N LYS A 397 25.32 6.74 -13.30
CA LYS A 397 25.26 5.30 -13.02
C LYS A 397 24.73 4.50 -14.21
N ILE A 398 25.36 3.37 -14.50
CA ILE A 398 24.81 2.33 -15.39
C ILE A 398 24.89 0.96 -14.70
N GLU A 399 23.79 0.23 -14.76
CA GLU A 399 23.66 -1.13 -14.22
C GLU A 399 22.88 -1.97 -15.21
N ILE A 400 23.49 -3.06 -15.68
CA ILE A 400 22.87 -4.02 -16.59
C ILE A 400 23.15 -5.42 -16.01
N ARG A 401 22.11 -6.16 -15.66
CA ARG A 401 22.23 -7.55 -15.17
C ARG A 401 21.15 -8.44 -15.73
N ASP A 402 21.44 -9.73 -15.83
CA ASP A 402 20.50 -10.76 -16.25
C ASP A 402 19.76 -10.39 -17.55
N SER A 403 20.44 -9.70 -18.46
CA SER A 403 19.85 -9.08 -19.64
C SER A 403 20.54 -9.52 -20.92
N SER A 404 19.80 -9.67 -22.00
CA SER A 404 20.28 -10.24 -23.27
C SER A 404 20.95 -9.20 -24.18
N PHE A 405 22.06 -8.62 -23.72
CA PHE A 405 22.86 -7.73 -24.56
C PHE A 405 23.91 -8.49 -25.37
N TYR A 406 24.09 -8.13 -26.65
CA TYR A 406 25.11 -8.73 -27.50
C TYR A 406 26.04 -7.69 -28.14
N GLY A 407 27.17 -8.18 -28.66
CA GLY A 407 28.20 -7.35 -29.30
C GLY A 407 29.20 -6.77 -28.29
N ASN A 408 30.03 -5.84 -28.77
CA ASN A 408 31.04 -5.21 -27.92
C ASN A 408 30.41 -4.09 -27.09
N ILE A 409 30.81 -3.99 -25.82
CA ILE A 409 30.56 -2.80 -25.00
C ILE A 409 31.08 -1.57 -25.75
N PRO A 410 30.22 -0.57 -26.05
CA PRO A 410 30.64 0.68 -26.68
C PRO A 410 31.86 1.31 -25.99
N LYS A 411 32.86 1.74 -26.78
CA LYS A 411 34.04 2.43 -26.24
C LYS A 411 33.70 3.68 -25.43
N SER A 412 32.56 4.31 -25.71
CA SER A 412 32.05 5.44 -24.95
C SER A 412 31.86 5.12 -23.46
N TYR A 413 31.48 3.88 -23.13
CA TYR A 413 31.31 3.44 -21.73
C TYR A 413 32.61 3.36 -20.95
N GLN A 414 33.77 3.24 -21.63
CA GLN A 414 35.08 3.31 -20.97
C GLN A 414 35.38 4.69 -20.37
N LYS A 415 34.58 5.71 -20.70
CA LYS A 415 34.70 7.07 -20.14
C LYS A 415 33.84 7.30 -18.91
N ILE A 416 32.97 6.36 -18.56
CA ILE A 416 32.17 6.44 -17.33
C ILE A 416 33.12 6.26 -16.14
N ASP A 417 32.91 7.04 -15.07
CA ASP A 417 33.63 6.84 -13.82
C ASP A 417 33.47 5.38 -13.35
N ARG A 418 34.56 4.74 -12.94
CA ARG A 418 34.49 3.34 -12.45
C ARG A 418 33.55 3.20 -11.27
N ASN A 419 33.34 4.25 -10.47
CA ASN A 419 32.40 4.25 -9.36
C ASN A 419 30.93 4.26 -9.82
N ALA A 420 30.65 4.68 -11.05
CA ALA A 420 29.32 4.74 -11.67
C ALA A 420 28.93 3.43 -12.39
N LEU A 421 29.91 2.60 -12.73
CA LEU A 421 29.70 1.27 -13.32
C LEU A 421 29.48 0.28 -12.18
N VAL A 422 28.21 -0.04 -11.91
CA VAL A 422 27.91 -0.99 -10.85
C VAL A 422 28.12 -2.40 -11.38
N TYR A 423 27.46 -2.86 -12.44
CA TYR A 423 27.71 -4.18 -13.05
C TYR A 423 27.21 -4.21 -14.51
N ILE A 424 27.93 -4.90 -15.40
CA ILE A 424 27.49 -5.28 -16.75
C ILE A 424 27.77 -6.79 -16.86
N GLU A 425 26.74 -7.62 -16.76
CA GLU A 425 26.81 -9.08 -16.99
C GLU A 425 25.95 -9.49 -18.18
#